data_AF-A0A564U4W0-F1
#
_entry.id   AF-A0A564U4W0-F1
#
_cell.length_a   1.000
_cell.length_b   1.000
_cell.length_c   1.000
_cell.angle_alpha   90.00
_cell.angle_beta   90.00
_cell.angle_gamma   90.00
#
_symmetry.space_group_name_H-M   'P 1'
#
loop_
_entity.id
_entity.type
_entity.pdbx_description
1 polymer ?
#
loop_
_entity_poly.entity_id
_entity_poly.type
_entity_poly.pdbx_seq_one_letter_code
_entity_poly.pdbx_strand_id
1 'polypeptide(L)'
;MKKTKVVCTMGPNTNDRELMRKLIQNGMDVARFNFSHGDHEEQKGRMDMLKELREEEHATTAILLDTKGPEIRTGVLKDGKKIKLETGKTFTLTTEDIVGDENKVSITYKGLAEDVSEGKIILIDDGLIGLKVIGKTDKEIHCEIINGGELGEKKGVNVPGVPVRLPAITEKDKEDIKFGAEQGIDFIAASFVRNAECILEIKAYLKSLGAPYIPIIAKIENEEGISNIDEIIRAADGIMVARGDLGVEIPAEELPYLQKMMIQKCNDQFKTVITATQMLDSMMRNPRPTRAEVTDVANAVYDGTDAVMLSGETAQGKYPLEALQMMVHIIEQTEKHLDYDIMLEKEHGHLRGGISSAIGYSSVLAAANLNAKCIITPSVSGATSRVVSNLRPRQEILGVTPNERTLRRMSIYWGVRPLKSLEVDTTEDICENAIELAQVKQYVEPGDVVVITAGIPSTNVSKERSFTSNMMRIATVD
;
A
#
# COMPACT_ATOMS: atom_id res chain seq x y z
N MET A 1 -15.88 12.34 9.38
CA MET A 1 -14.95 12.19 8.26
C MET A 1 -14.09 10.98 8.56
N LYS A 2 -14.04 10.03 7.63
CA LYS A 2 -13.10 8.91 7.61
C LYS A 2 -11.64 9.38 7.62
N LYS A 3 -10.81 8.88 8.55
CA LYS A 3 -9.35 9.19 8.60
C LYS A 3 -8.51 8.16 7.87
N THR A 4 -8.74 6.88 8.12
CA THR A 4 -8.09 5.74 7.45
C THR A 4 -8.51 5.71 5.98
N LYS A 5 -7.55 5.61 5.09
CA LYS A 5 -7.76 5.71 3.64
C LYS A 5 -8.19 4.37 3.05
N VAL A 6 -8.86 4.41 1.90
CA VAL A 6 -9.31 3.20 1.19
C VAL A 6 -8.69 3.16 -0.19
N VAL A 7 -7.94 2.08 -0.43
CA VAL A 7 -7.39 1.72 -1.73
C VAL A 7 -8.34 0.72 -2.40
N CYS A 8 -8.79 1.01 -3.62
CA CYS A 8 -9.64 0.09 -4.38
C CYS A 8 -8.89 -0.41 -5.61
N THR A 9 -8.91 -1.72 -5.85
CA THR A 9 -8.31 -2.29 -7.06
C THR A 9 -9.25 -2.13 -8.26
N MET A 10 -8.71 -1.62 -9.35
CA MET A 10 -9.36 -1.49 -10.64
C MET A 10 -9.32 -2.82 -11.40
N GLY A 11 -10.38 -3.13 -12.14
CA GLY A 11 -10.52 -4.36 -12.90
C GLY A 11 -11.71 -4.31 -13.86
N PRO A 12 -12.22 -5.47 -14.32
CA PRO A 12 -13.33 -5.55 -15.27
C PRO A 12 -14.57 -4.73 -14.88
N ASN A 13 -14.94 -4.69 -13.60
CA ASN A 13 -16.08 -3.89 -13.14
C ASN A 13 -15.84 -2.39 -13.34
N THR A 14 -14.62 -1.93 -13.08
CA THR A 14 -14.26 -0.50 -13.18
C THR A 14 -13.91 -0.09 -14.61
N ASN A 15 -14.30 -0.89 -15.61
CA ASN A 15 -14.41 -0.42 -17.00
C ASN A 15 -15.71 0.38 -17.20
N ASP A 16 -16.63 0.34 -16.24
CA ASP A 16 -17.83 1.19 -16.20
C ASP A 16 -17.52 2.54 -15.54
N ARG A 17 -17.69 3.62 -16.31
CA ARG A 17 -17.49 5.00 -15.86
C ARG A 17 -18.41 5.37 -14.70
N GLU A 18 -19.67 4.96 -14.72
CA GLU A 18 -20.62 5.29 -13.65
C GLU A 18 -20.26 4.61 -12.35
N LEU A 19 -19.79 3.36 -12.42
CA LEU A 19 -19.28 2.68 -11.23
C LEU A 19 -18.02 3.36 -10.71
N MET A 20 -17.05 3.69 -11.57
CA MET A 20 -15.83 4.38 -11.14
C MET A 20 -16.14 5.73 -10.48
N ARG A 21 -17.07 6.51 -11.04
CA ARG A 21 -17.56 7.76 -10.43
C ARG A 21 -18.14 7.50 -9.04
N LYS A 22 -19.00 6.49 -8.90
CA LYS A 22 -19.58 6.12 -7.60
C LYS A 22 -18.51 5.71 -6.60
N LEU A 23 -17.47 4.99 -7.01
CA LEU A 23 -16.36 4.64 -6.12
C LEU A 23 -15.63 5.89 -5.61
N ILE A 24 -15.36 6.88 -6.48
CA ILE A 24 -14.75 8.16 -6.09
C ILE A 24 -15.65 8.88 -5.07
N GLN A 25 -16.93 9.04 -5.39
CA GLN A 25 -17.89 9.76 -4.54
C GLN A 25 -18.15 9.08 -3.18
N ASN A 26 -17.96 7.75 -3.09
CA ASN A 26 -18.24 6.98 -1.87
C ASN A 26 -16.97 6.65 -1.07
N GLY A 27 -15.86 7.33 -1.35
CA GLY A 27 -14.69 7.34 -0.47
C GLY A 27 -13.52 6.46 -0.91
N MET A 28 -13.35 6.20 -2.20
CA MET A 28 -12.09 5.69 -2.76
C MET A 28 -11.04 6.81 -2.76
N ASP A 29 -9.96 6.64 -1.99
CA ASP A 29 -8.85 7.60 -1.94
C ASP A 29 -7.76 7.28 -2.96
N VAL A 30 -7.51 5.99 -3.22
CA VAL A 30 -6.47 5.53 -4.15
C VAL A 30 -7.02 4.43 -5.04
N ALA A 31 -6.80 4.56 -6.35
CA ALA A 31 -7.09 3.51 -7.33
C ALA A 31 -5.83 2.69 -7.60
N ARG A 32 -5.88 1.40 -7.27
CA ARG A 32 -4.81 0.43 -7.51
C ARG A 32 -4.99 -0.22 -8.88
N PHE A 33 -3.94 -0.22 -9.69
CA PHE A 33 -3.86 -0.89 -10.98
C PHE A 33 -2.89 -2.07 -10.84
N ASN A 34 -3.40 -3.30 -10.94
CA ASN A 34 -2.61 -4.51 -10.75
C ASN A 34 -2.04 -5.00 -12.09
N PHE A 35 -0.73 -4.87 -12.30
CA PHE A 35 -0.05 -5.22 -13.55
C PHE A 35 0.31 -6.72 -13.67
N SER A 36 -0.14 -7.53 -12.70
CA SER A 36 -0.19 -8.98 -12.86
C SER A 36 -1.20 -9.41 -13.94
N HIS A 37 -2.15 -8.53 -14.27
CA HIS A 37 -3.21 -8.74 -15.25
C HIS A 37 -3.39 -7.52 -16.16
N GLY A 38 -3.98 -7.74 -17.34
CA GLY A 38 -4.19 -6.69 -18.33
C GLY A 38 -2.89 -6.27 -19.03
N ASP A 39 -3.02 -5.78 -20.25
CA ASP A 39 -1.92 -5.12 -20.97
C ASP A 39 -1.91 -3.61 -20.69
N HIS A 40 -0.89 -2.91 -21.18
CA HIS A 40 -0.76 -1.46 -20.98
C HIS A 40 -1.91 -0.68 -21.63
N GLU A 41 -2.53 -1.17 -22.70
CA GLU A 41 -3.63 -0.49 -23.38
C GLU A 41 -4.89 -0.49 -22.49
N GLU A 42 -5.23 -1.65 -21.93
CA GLU A 42 -6.35 -1.81 -21.00
C GLU A 42 -6.14 -0.95 -19.73
N GLN A 43 -4.93 -0.99 -19.16
CA GLN A 43 -4.60 -0.18 -17.98
C GLN A 43 -4.67 1.31 -18.29
N LYS A 44 -4.18 1.75 -19.46
CA LYS A 44 -4.25 3.15 -19.90
C LYS A 44 -5.70 3.63 -20.01
N GLY A 45 -6.58 2.85 -20.62
CA GLY A 45 -7.99 3.22 -20.78
C GLY A 45 -8.67 3.49 -19.43
N ARG A 46 -8.42 2.65 -18.43
CA ARG A 46 -8.91 2.87 -17.06
C ARG A 46 -8.27 4.09 -16.39
N MET A 47 -6.96 4.30 -16.56
CA MET A 47 -6.25 5.45 -15.98
C MET A 47 -6.76 6.77 -16.56
N ASP A 48 -7.03 6.84 -17.86
CA ASP A 48 -7.55 8.03 -18.52
C ASP A 48 -8.97 8.34 -18.03
N MET A 49 -9.84 7.34 -17.94
CA MET A 49 -11.18 7.48 -17.36
C MET A 49 -11.13 8.01 -15.92
N LEU A 50 -10.24 7.49 -15.09
CA LEU A 50 -10.05 7.95 -13.72
C LEU A 50 -9.58 9.40 -13.67
N LYS A 51 -8.65 9.80 -14.54
CA LYS A 51 -8.15 11.18 -14.61
C LYS A 51 -9.26 12.15 -15.00
N GLU A 52 -10.10 11.79 -15.97
CA GLU A 52 -11.26 12.62 -16.36
C GLU A 52 -12.26 12.76 -15.21
N LEU A 53 -12.67 11.64 -14.60
CA LEU A 53 -13.60 11.66 -13.47
C LEU A 53 -13.03 12.41 -12.27
N ARG A 54 -11.71 12.34 -12.05
CA ARG A 54 -11.06 13.10 -10.98
C ARG A 54 -11.25 14.61 -11.15
N GLU A 55 -11.15 15.13 -12.37
CA GLU A 55 -11.40 16.54 -12.66
C GLU A 55 -12.90 16.89 -12.53
N GLU A 56 -13.79 16.04 -13.07
CA GLU A 56 -15.26 16.24 -13.00
C GLU A 56 -15.78 16.27 -11.56
N GLU A 57 -15.28 15.38 -10.71
CA GLU A 57 -15.71 15.24 -9.32
C GLU A 57 -14.89 16.11 -8.35
N HIS A 58 -13.94 16.90 -8.85
CA HIS A 58 -12.97 17.66 -8.05
C HIS A 58 -12.29 16.81 -6.96
N ALA A 59 -12.00 15.56 -7.31
CA ALA A 59 -11.45 14.57 -6.41
C ALA A 59 -9.91 14.62 -6.41
N THR A 60 -9.30 14.04 -5.38
CA THR A 60 -7.84 13.92 -5.26
C THR A 60 -7.37 12.47 -5.38
N THR A 61 -8.19 11.60 -5.99
CA THR A 61 -7.93 10.16 -6.06
C THR A 61 -6.59 9.90 -6.74
N ALA A 62 -5.70 9.21 -6.03
CA ALA A 62 -4.37 8.87 -6.52
C ALA A 62 -4.35 7.58 -7.34
N ILE A 63 -3.33 7.41 -8.17
CA ILE A 63 -3.05 6.19 -8.93
C ILE A 63 -1.88 5.44 -8.29
N LEU A 64 -2.12 4.19 -7.92
CA LEU A 64 -1.10 3.25 -7.43
C LEU A 64 -0.91 2.13 -8.45
N LEU A 65 0.29 2.04 -9.02
CA LEU A 65 0.70 0.92 -9.88
C LEU A 65 1.24 -0.21 -9.00
N ASP A 66 0.66 -1.39 -9.06
CA ASP A 66 1.16 -2.58 -8.35
C ASP A 66 1.89 -3.49 -9.35
N THR A 67 3.19 -3.65 -9.15
CA THR A 67 4.05 -4.44 -10.05
C THR A 67 3.75 -5.92 -9.88
N LYS A 68 3.97 -6.73 -10.91
CA LYS A 68 3.82 -8.17 -10.80
C LYS A 68 4.89 -8.78 -9.89
N GLY A 69 6.11 -8.28 -10.02
CA GLY A 69 7.26 -8.73 -9.25
C GLY A 69 7.82 -10.09 -9.69
N PRO A 70 8.96 -10.46 -9.10
CA PRO A 70 9.60 -11.74 -9.35
C PRO A 70 8.88 -12.87 -8.60
N GLU A 71 8.28 -13.80 -9.33
CA GLU A 71 7.60 -14.97 -8.77
C GLU A 71 7.99 -16.26 -9.48
N ILE A 72 7.87 -17.39 -8.77
CA ILE A 72 8.05 -18.73 -9.35
C ILE A 72 6.66 -19.26 -9.72
N ARG A 73 6.54 -19.82 -10.92
CA ARG A 73 5.30 -20.46 -11.37
C ARG A 73 5.57 -21.84 -11.96
N THR A 74 4.56 -22.69 -11.93
CA THR A 74 4.56 -23.93 -12.72
C THR A 74 4.38 -23.63 -14.20
N GLY A 75 4.74 -24.58 -15.06
CA GLY A 75 4.57 -24.49 -16.50
C GLY A 75 3.16 -24.82 -16.97
N VAL A 76 3.08 -25.16 -18.26
CA VAL A 76 1.85 -25.63 -18.92
C VAL A 76 1.63 -27.12 -18.65
N LEU A 77 0.38 -27.55 -18.71
CA LEU A 77 -0.03 -28.92 -18.48
C LEU A 77 -0.56 -29.56 -19.77
N LYS A 78 -0.50 -30.89 -19.83
CA LYS A 78 -1.00 -31.65 -20.97
C LYS A 78 -2.48 -31.31 -21.24
N ASP A 79 -2.75 -30.89 -22.47
CA ASP A 79 -4.08 -30.46 -22.95
C ASP A 79 -4.70 -29.30 -22.14
N GLY A 80 -3.92 -28.55 -21.36
CA GLY A 80 -4.40 -27.50 -20.45
C GLY A 80 -5.32 -28.01 -19.34
N LYS A 81 -5.36 -29.34 -19.12
CA LYS A 81 -6.23 -29.96 -18.13
C LYS A 81 -5.55 -29.94 -16.77
N LYS A 82 -6.36 -29.71 -15.74
CA LYS A 82 -5.90 -29.85 -14.36
C LYS A 82 -5.54 -31.31 -14.08
N ILE A 83 -4.53 -31.48 -13.25
CA ILE A 83 -3.98 -32.79 -12.88
C ILE A 83 -4.20 -33.00 -11.39
N LYS A 84 -4.65 -34.19 -11.01
CA LYS A 84 -4.86 -34.53 -9.60
C LYS A 84 -3.59 -35.11 -9.01
N LEU A 85 -3.03 -34.42 -8.02
CA LEU A 85 -1.92 -34.91 -7.22
C LEU A 85 -2.46 -35.64 -5.99
N GLU A 86 -2.02 -36.88 -5.78
CA GLU A 86 -2.46 -37.72 -4.66
C GLU A 86 -1.42 -37.74 -3.54
N THR A 87 -1.85 -37.48 -2.31
CA THR A 87 -1.01 -37.53 -1.11
C THR A 87 -0.28 -38.87 -0.98
N GLY A 88 1.00 -38.82 -0.61
CA GLY A 88 1.90 -39.96 -0.43
C GLY A 88 2.57 -40.44 -1.73
N LYS A 89 2.16 -39.93 -2.90
CA LYS A 89 2.86 -40.21 -4.17
C LYS A 89 4.03 -39.24 -4.38
N THR A 90 4.89 -39.57 -5.34
CA THR A 90 6.00 -38.71 -5.75
C THR A 90 5.60 -37.79 -6.90
N PHE A 91 6.12 -36.58 -6.90
CA PHE A 91 5.98 -35.60 -7.97
C PHE A 91 7.29 -34.87 -8.20
N THR A 92 7.63 -34.57 -9.45
CA THR A 92 8.91 -33.93 -9.79
C THR A 92 8.69 -32.52 -10.34
N LEU A 93 9.41 -31.54 -9.80
CA LEU A 93 9.53 -30.21 -10.41
C LEU A 93 10.80 -30.18 -11.25
N THR A 94 10.72 -29.72 -12.49
CA THR A 94 11.88 -29.63 -13.39
C THR A 94 12.12 -28.22 -13.89
N THR A 95 13.38 -27.85 -14.09
CA THR A 95 13.77 -26.59 -14.73
C THR A 95 13.77 -26.67 -16.26
N GLU A 96 13.51 -27.86 -16.82
CA GLU A 96 13.41 -28.06 -18.26
C GLU A 96 12.02 -27.69 -18.77
N ASP A 97 11.98 -27.01 -19.93
CA ASP A 97 10.74 -26.59 -20.56
C ASP A 97 10.01 -27.81 -21.15
N ILE A 98 9.13 -28.39 -20.34
CA ILE A 98 8.27 -29.52 -20.71
C ILE A 98 6.79 -29.20 -20.47
N VAL A 99 5.94 -29.97 -21.14
CA VAL A 99 4.50 -30.04 -20.83
C VAL A 99 4.31 -30.98 -19.65
N GLY A 100 3.74 -30.48 -18.57
CA GLY A 100 3.58 -31.22 -17.33
C GLY A 100 2.48 -32.30 -17.39
N ASP A 101 2.67 -33.35 -16.60
CA ASP A 101 1.77 -34.48 -16.40
C ASP A 101 1.64 -34.84 -14.90
N GLU A 102 1.01 -35.98 -14.58
CA GLU A 102 0.81 -36.46 -13.19
C GLU A 102 2.09 -36.80 -12.43
N ASN A 103 3.24 -36.86 -13.11
CA ASN A 103 4.52 -37.24 -12.52
C ASN A 103 5.51 -36.07 -12.46
N LYS A 104 5.44 -35.13 -13.41
CA LYS A 104 6.42 -34.04 -13.51
C LYS A 104 5.82 -32.77 -14.11
N VAL A 105 6.24 -31.59 -13.63
CA VAL A 105 5.91 -30.29 -14.22
C VAL A 105 7.12 -29.36 -14.25
N SER A 106 7.18 -28.48 -15.25
CA SER A 106 8.20 -27.44 -15.35
C SER A 106 7.96 -26.29 -14.37
N ILE A 107 9.02 -25.58 -13.98
CA ILE A 107 8.97 -24.35 -13.18
C ILE A 107 9.74 -23.21 -13.85
N THR A 108 9.29 -21.98 -13.67
CA THR A 108 9.88 -20.80 -14.33
C THR A 108 11.25 -20.39 -13.79
N TYR A 109 11.56 -20.71 -12.53
CA TYR A 109 12.81 -20.32 -11.89
C TYR A 109 13.81 -21.47 -11.87
N LYS A 110 14.83 -21.35 -12.72
CA LYS A 110 15.87 -22.38 -12.91
C LYS A 110 16.78 -22.55 -11.70
N GLY A 111 16.93 -21.53 -10.85
CA GLY A 111 17.76 -21.60 -9.66
C GLY A 111 17.11 -22.37 -8.50
N LEU A 112 15.85 -22.79 -8.61
CA LEU A 112 15.14 -23.37 -7.45
C LEU A 112 15.80 -24.65 -6.93
N ALA A 113 16.33 -25.48 -7.83
CA ALA A 113 17.02 -26.71 -7.44
C ALA A 113 18.27 -26.42 -6.60
N GLU A 114 18.94 -25.28 -6.80
CA GLU A 114 20.09 -24.88 -5.98
C GLU A 114 19.65 -24.35 -4.61
N ASP A 115 18.55 -23.61 -4.57
CA ASP A 115 18.05 -22.91 -3.38
C ASP A 115 17.44 -23.87 -2.34
N VAL A 116 16.82 -24.98 -2.76
CA VAL A 116 16.16 -25.94 -1.84
C VAL A 116 17.06 -27.08 -1.38
N SER A 117 16.79 -27.63 -0.19
CA SER A 117 17.44 -28.84 0.34
C SER A 117 16.42 -29.93 0.68
N GLU A 118 16.88 -31.18 0.83
CA GLU A 118 16.02 -32.27 1.31
C GLU A 118 15.32 -31.89 2.63
N GLY A 119 14.07 -32.33 2.76
CA GLY A 119 13.20 -32.04 3.89
C GLY A 119 12.45 -30.70 3.81
N LYS A 120 12.81 -29.79 2.90
CA LYS A 120 12.11 -28.51 2.70
C LYS A 120 10.72 -28.70 2.11
N ILE A 121 9.83 -27.75 2.40
CA ILE A 121 8.47 -27.70 1.88
C ILE A 121 8.42 -26.76 0.68
N ILE A 122 7.74 -27.20 -0.38
CA ILE A 122 7.37 -26.39 -1.53
C ILE A 122 5.85 -26.37 -1.58
N LEU A 123 5.30 -25.17 -1.69
CA LEU A 123 3.87 -24.92 -1.74
C LEU A 123 3.49 -24.49 -3.17
N ILE A 124 2.36 -24.97 -3.66
CA ILE A 124 1.85 -24.63 -4.99
C ILE A 124 0.38 -24.19 -4.89
N ASP A 125 0.02 -23.19 -5.70
CA ASP A 125 -1.34 -22.63 -5.77
C ASP A 125 -1.79 -22.07 -4.42
N ASP A 126 -1.08 -21.05 -3.93
CA ASP A 126 -1.34 -20.36 -2.67
C ASP A 126 -1.37 -21.29 -1.45
N GLY A 127 -0.49 -22.30 -1.44
CA GLY A 127 -0.38 -23.28 -0.36
C GLY A 127 -1.40 -24.42 -0.41
N LEU A 128 -2.27 -24.48 -1.42
CA LEU A 128 -3.25 -25.56 -1.55
C LEU A 128 -2.60 -26.93 -1.73
N ILE A 129 -1.48 -26.99 -2.46
CA ILE A 129 -0.71 -28.22 -2.68
C ILE A 129 0.60 -28.11 -1.92
N GLY A 130 0.91 -29.12 -1.11
CA GLY A 130 2.12 -29.19 -0.31
C GLY A 130 3.02 -30.33 -0.76
N LEU A 131 4.26 -30.01 -1.10
CA LEU A 131 5.30 -30.94 -1.53
C LEU A 131 6.45 -30.91 -0.53
N LYS A 132 7.04 -32.07 -0.23
CA LYS A 132 8.27 -32.17 0.58
C LYS A 132 9.40 -32.71 -0.27
N VAL A 133 10.52 -31.98 -0.31
CA VAL A 133 11.70 -32.38 -1.08
C VAL A 133 12.29 -33.65 -0.47
N ILE A 134 12.41 -34.72 -1.27
CA ILE A 134 13.01 -36.00 -0.87
C ILE A 134 14.35 -36.27 -1.58
N GLY A 135 14.68 -35.47 -2.59
CA GLY A 135 15.95 -35.54 -3.30
C GLY A 135 15.99 -34.53 -4.45
N LYS A 136 17.16 -34.27 -5.00
CA LYS A 136 17.31 -33.37 -6.15
C LYS A 136 18.49 -33.75 -7.04
N THR A 137 18.40 -33.34 -8.30
CA THR A 137 19.51 -33.25 -9.26
C THR A 137 19.67 -31.78 -9.67
N ASP A 138 20.60 -31.51 -10.58
CA ASP A 138 20.83 -30.14 -11.10
C ASP A 138 19.58 -29.53 -11.77
N LYS A 139 18.68 -30.38 -12.29
CA LYS A 139 17.50 -29.95 -13.06
C LYS A 139 16.16 -30.35 -12.46
N GLU A 140 16.16 -31.28 -11.50
CA GLU A 140 14.94 -31.90 -11.00
C GLU A 140 14.90 -31.91 -9.49
N ILE A 141 13.74 -31.57 -8.94
CA ILE A 141 13.45 -31.62 -7.51
C ILE A 141 12.41 -32.72 -7.32
N HIS A 142 12.82 -33.83 -6.73
CA HIS A 142 11.94 -34.95 -6.43
C HIS A 142 11.25 -34.69 -5.09
N CYS A 143 9.92 -34.74 -5.11
CA CYS A 143 9.11 -34.43 -3.95
C CYS A 143 8.15 -35.58 -3.60
N GLU A 144 7.86 -35.72 -2.32
CA GLU A 144 6.67 -36.43 -1.83
C GLU A 144 5.51 -35.44 -1.72
N ILE A 145 4.33 -35.83 -2.20
CA ILE A 145 3.10 -35.02 -2.06
C ILE A 145 2.57 -35.19 -0.64
N ILE A 146 2.68 -34.14 0.18
CA ILE A 146 2.18 -34.12 1.55
C ILE A 146 0.69 -33.76 1.57
N ASN A 147 0.30 -32.74 0.81
CA ASN A 147 -1.08 -32.34 0.62
C ASN A 147 -1.40 -32.31 -0.88
N GLY A 148 -2.24 -33.24 -1.33
CA GLY A 148 -2.66 -33.35 -2.72
C GLY A 148 -3.71 -32.30 -3.10
N GLY A 149 -4.06 -32.24 -4.37
CA GLY A 149 -5.01 -31.25 -4.90
C GLY A 149 -5.08 -31.27 -6.43
N GLU A 150 -5.85 -30.34 -7.00
CA GLU A 150 -5.87 -30.13 -8.45
C GLU A 150 -4.82 -29.08 -8.85
N LEU A 151 -3.76 -29.52 -9.54
CA LEU A 151 -2.78 -28.62 -10.12
C LEU A 151 -3.31 -28.07 -11.45
N GLY A 152 -3.39 -26.74 -11.55
CA GLY A 152 -3.61 -26.03 -12.82
C GLY A 152 -2.31 -25.54 -13.47
N GLU A 153 -2.43 -24.84 -14.59
CA GLU A 153 -1.29 -24.22 -15.26
C GLU A 153 -0.84 -22.93 -14.56
N LYS A 154 0.46 -22.60 -14.67
CA LYS A 154 1.01 -21.30 -14.26
C LYS A 154 0.65 -20.91 -12.82
N LYS A 155 0.60 -21.91 -11.92
CA LYS A 155 0.30 -21.70 -10.50
C LYS A 155 1.53 -21.20 -9.77
N GLY A 156 1.32 -20.32 -8.79
CA GLY A 156 2.40 -19.80 -7.95
C GLY A 156 3.09 -20.93 -7.19
N VAL A 157 4.40 -20.81 -7.02
CA VAL A 157 5.24 -21.74 -6.26
C VAL A 157 5.95 -20.94 -5.17
N ASN A 158 5.77 -21.37 -3.92
CA ASN A 158 6.28 -20.72 -2.72
C ASN A 158 7.18 -21.69 -1.95
N VAL A 159 8.19 -21.17 -1.26
CA VAL A 159 9.23 -22.00 -0.64
C VAL A 159 9.59 -21.43 0.73
N PRO A 160 8.74 -21.69 1.75
CA PRO A 160 8.91 -21.13 3.08
C PRO A 160 10.28 -21.40 3.69
N GLY A 161 10.89 -20.35 4.28
CA GLY A 161 12.20 -20.45 4.94
C GLY A 161 13.36 -20.80 4.01
N VAL A 162 13.26 -20.45 2.72
CA VAL A 162 14.34 -20.59 1.74
C VAL A 162 14.58 -19.22 1.07
N PRO A 163 15.78 -18.62 1.21
CA PRO A 163 16.13 -17.40 0.48
C PRO A 163 16.17 -17.68 -1.03
N VAL A 164 15.25 -17.08 -1.78
CA VAL A 164 15.15 -17.26 -3.23
C VAL A 164 15.94 -16.17 -3.94
N ARG A 165 16.89 -16.55 -4.79
CA ARG A 165 17.79 -15.62 -5.51
C ARG A 165 17.17 -15.05 -6.79
N LEU A 166 15.95 -14.54 -6.68
CA LEU A 166 15.31 -13.81 -7.77
C LEU A 166 15.86 -12.38 -7.89
N PRO A 167 15.83 -11.77 -9.09
CA PRO A 167 16.13 -10.34 -9.22
C PRO A 167 15.16 -9.49 -8.40
N ALA A 168 15.51 -8.24 -8.12
CA ALA A 168 14.61 -7.32 -7.41
C ALA A 168 13.38 -6.96 -8.25
N ILE A 169 13.60 -6.68 -9.53
CA ILE A 169 12.56 -6.37 -10.53
C ILE A 169 12.79 -7.17 -11.80
N THR A 170 11.70 -7.61 -12.42
CA THR A 170 11.74 -8.31 -13.72
C THR A 170 11.82 -7.31 -14.88
N GLU A 171 12.13 -7.78 -16.09
CA GLU A 171 12.05 -6.92 -17.29
C GLU A 171 10.64 -6.40 -17.54
N LYS A 172 9.61 -7.23 -17.27
CA LYS A 172 8.22 -6.79 -17.29
C LYS A 172 7.96 -5.67 -16.27
N ASP A 173 8.48 -5.79 -15.05
CA ASP A 173 8.32 -4.73 -14.05
C ASP A 173 8.99 -3.42 -14.52
N LYS A 174 10.15 -3.49 -15.17
CA LYS A 174 10.80 -2.29 -15.75
C LYS A 174 9.95 -1.64 -16.85
N GLU A 175 9.29 -2.42 -17.69
CA GLU A 175 8.35 -1.94 -18.70
C GLU A 175 7.11 -1.31 -18.05
N ASP A 176 6.53 -1.97 -17.04
CA ASP A 176 5.36 -1.51 -16.30
C ASP A 176 5.66 -0.20 -15.54
N ILE A 177 6.82 -0.11 -14.86
CA ILE A 177 7.26 1.10 -14.16
C ILE A 177 7.49 2.26 -15.14
N LYS A 178 8.11 1.98 -16.29
CA LYS A 178 8.31 3.00 -17.34
C LYS A 178 6.96 3.52 -17.85
N PHE A 179 6.05 2.62 -18.19
CA PHE A 179 4.69 2.96 -18.58
C PHE A 179 4.00 3.81 -17.51
N GLY A 180 4.08 3.41 -16.24
CA GLY A 180 3.53 4.16 -15.12
C GLY A 180 4.08 5.58 -15.00
N ALA A 181 5.40 5.75 -15.15
CA ALA A 181 6.04 7.06 -15.14
C ALA A 181 5.51 7.96 -16.29
N GLU A 182 5.35 7.41 -17.50
CA GLU A 182 4.77 8.10 -18.65
C GLU A 182 3.30 8.47 -18.44
N GLN A 183 2.52 7.62 -17.74
CA GLN A 183 1.12 7.90 -17.40
C GLN A 183 0.95 8.86 -16.21
N GLY A 184 2.04 9.24 -15.52
CA GLY A 184 1.98 10.15 -14.38
C GLY A 184 1.29 9.54 -13.15
N ILE A 185 1.57 8.28 -12.86
CA ILE A 185 1.10 7.62 -11.62
C ILE A 185 1.63 8.32 -10.37
N ASP A 186 0.97 8.09 -9.24
CA ASP A 186 1.28 8.74 -7.98
C ASP A 186 2.09 7.86 -7.02
N PHE A 187 1.98 6.53 -7.15
CA PHE A 187 2.69 5.53 -6.32
C PHE A 187 3.04 4.27 -7.11
N ILE A 188 4.09 3.57 -6.68
CA ILE A 188 4.38 2.19 -7.07
C ILE A 188 4.32 1.30 -5.84
N ALA A 189 3.53 0.23 -5.87
CA ALA A 189 3.63 -0.88 -4.93
C ALA A 189 4.54 -1.96 -5.55
N ALA A 190 5.68 -2.20 -4.94
CA ALA A 190 6.69 -3.13 -5.41
C ALA A 190 6.47 -4.50 -4.76
N SER A 191 6.16 -5.52 -5.57
CA SER A 191 5.93 -6.90 -5.14
C SER A 191 7.21 -7.64 -4.78
N PHE A 192 7.09 -8.61 -3.88
CA PHE A 192 8.14 -9.53 -3.39
C PHE A 192 9.40 -8.82 -2.90
N VAL A 193 9.26 -7.68 -2.20
CA VAL A 193 10.40 -6.95 -1.64
C VAL A 193 10.99 -7.73 -0.46
N ARG A 194 12.29 -8.02 -0.56
CA ARG A 194 13.02 -8.85 0.41
C ARG A 194 14.03 -8.07 1.24
N ASN A 195 14.53 -6.94 0.73
CA ASN A 195 15.59 -6.16 1.34
C ASN A 195 15.58 -4.72 0.80
N ALA A 196 16.45 -3.86 1.36
CA ALA A 196 16.56 -2.47 0.95
C ALA A 196 17.04 -2.29 -0.50
N GLU A 197 17.87 -3.20 -1.01
CA GLU A 197 18.44 -3.10 -2.36
C GLU A 197 17.34 -3.15 -3.43
N CYS A 198 16.29 -3.98 -3.24
CA CYS A 198 15.16 -4.01 -4.16
C CYS A 198 14.53 -2.62 -4.36
N ILE A 199 14.44 -1.84 -3.28
CA ILE A 199 13.88 -0.49 -3.33
C ILE A 199 14.85 0.48 -3.99
N LEU A 200 16.15 0.37 -3.69
CA LEU A 200 17.18 1.24 -4.27
C LEU A 200 17.30 1.04 -5.78
N GLU A 201 17.15 -0.19 -6.29
CA GLU A 201 17.14 -0.48 -7.72
C GLU A 201 15.97 0.22 -8.43
N ILE A 202 14.76 0.13 -7.88
CA ILE A 202 13.58 0.83 -8.41
C ILE A 202 13.79 2.35 -8.38
N LYS A 203 14.35 2.90 -7.30
CA LYS A 203 14.67 4.35 -7.20
C LYS A 203 15.68 4.79 -8.24
N ALA A 204 16.73 4.00 -8.46
CA ALA A 204 17.73 4.29 -9.49
C ALA A 204 17.12 4.27 -10.90
N TYR A 205 16.25 3.30 -11.16
CA TYR A 205 15.55 3.21 -12.44
C TYR A 205 14.58 4.38 -12.66
N LEU A 206 13.75 4.73 -11.67
CA LEU A 206 12.89 5.92 -11.71
C LEU A 206 13.67 7.21 -11.94
N LYS A 207 14.85 7.34 -11.33
CA LYS A 207 15.74 8.49 -11.57
C LYS A 207 16.21 8.52 -13.03
N SER A 208 16.55 7.38 -13.62
CA SER A 208 16.93 7.29 -15.04
C SER A 208 15.78 7.67 -16.00
N LEU A 209 14.53 7.46 -15.57
CA LEU A 209 13.32 7.85 -16.30
C LEU A 209 12.90 9.31 -16.07
N GLY A 210 13.63 10.08 -15.25
CA GLY A 210 13.24 11.45 -14.89
C GLY A 210 12.05 11.53 -13.92
N ALA A 211 11.69 10.42 -13.28
CA ALA A 211 10.56 10.31 -12.35
C ALA A 211 10.97 9.99 -10.89
N PRO A 212 12.04 10.56 -10.31
CA PRO A 212 12.52 10.22 -8.95
C PRO A 212 11.54 10.63 -7.83
N TYR A 213 10.46 11.32 -8.18
CA TYR A 213 9.45 11.81 -7.26
C TYR A 213 8.33 10.79 -6.98
N ILE A 214 8.26 9.67 -7.72
CA ILE A 214 7.23 8.65 -7.50
C ILE A 214 7.61 7.84 -6.24
N PRO A 215 6.81 7.87 -5.16
CA PRO A 215 7.08 7.11 -3.95
C PRO A 215 6.86 5.61 -4.16
N ILE A 216 7.64 4.80 -3.43
CA ILE A 216 7.58 3.34 -3.49
C ILE A 216 7.01 2.78 -2.19
N ILE A 217 5.97 1.97 -2.30
CA ILE A 217 5.37 1.17 -1.24
C ILE A 217 5.90 -0.26 -1.35
N ALA A 218 6.69 -0.71 -0.38
CA ALA A 218 7.24 -2.06 -0.39
C ALA A 218 6.19 -3.08 0.05
N LYS A 219 5.87 -4.08 -0.78
CA LYS A 219 4.97 -5.17 -0.38
C LYS A 219 5.76 -6.24 0.37
N ILE A 220 5.36 -6.50 1.61
CA ILE A 220 5.99 -7.51 2.48
C ILE A 220 5.17 -8.79 2.37
N GLU A 221 5.75 -9.80 1.72
CA GLU A 221 5.05 -10.99 1.24
C GLU A 221 5.74 -12.29 1.69
N ASN A 222 6.92 -12.23 2.31
CA ASN A 222 7.67 -13.40 2.74
C ASN A 222 8.49 -13.15 4.02
N GLU A 223 9.07 -14.23 4.55
CA GLU A 223 9.86 -14.23 5.78
C GLU A 223 11.14 -13.38 5.69
N GLU A 224 11.79 -13.32 4.52
CA GLU A 224 12.98 -12.49 4.32
C GLU A 224 12.64 -11.00 4.43
N GLY A 225 11.53 -10.58 3.81
CA GLY A 225 11.01 -9.22 3.92
C GLY A 225 10.65 -8.83 5.36
N ILE A 226 10.10 -9.77 6.14
CA ILE A 226 9.85 -9.57 7.59
C ILE A 226 11.18 -9.39 8.33
N SER A 227 12.15 -10.26 8.07
CA SER A 227 13.46 -10.24 8.75
C SER A 227 14.22 -8.94 8.48
N ASN A 228 14.07 -8.39 7.27
CA ASN A 228 14.71 -7.15 6.82
C ASN A 228 13.81 -5.92 6.93
N ILE A 229 12.69 -6.00 7.66
CA ILE A 229 11.67 -4.95 7.65
C ILE A 229 12.22 -3.57 8.00
N ASP A 230 13.16 -3.48 8.94
CA ASP A 230 13.73 -2.22 9.40
C ASP A 230 14.53 -1.51 8.31
N GLU A 231 15.29 -2.25 7.49
CA GLU A 231 16.03 -1.64 6.37
C GLU A 231 15.11 -1.29 5.19
N ILE A 232 14.09 -2.10 4.94
CA ILE A 232 13.08 -1.84 3.91
C ILE A 232 12.32 -0.56 4.23
N ILE A 233 11.84 -0.37 5.47
CA ILE A 233 11.13 0.85 5.90
C ILE A 233 12.02 2.09 5.75
N ARG A 234 13.31 1.99 6.05
CA ARG A 234 14.26 3.11 5.85
C ARG A 234 14.41 3.48 4.38
N ALA A 235 14.47 2.49 3.48
CA ALA A 235 14.69 2.71 2.06
C ALA A 235 13.40 3.11 1.31
N ALA A 236 12.24 2.56 1.68
CA ALA A 236 10.95 2.78 1.02
C ALA A 236 10.25 4.06 1.49
N ASP A 237 9.18 4.44 0.79
CA ASP A 237 8.32 5.58 1.19
C ASP A 237 7.10 5.15 2.00
N GLY A 238 6.82 3.85 2.00
CA GLY A 238 5.82 3.17 2.80
C GLY A 238 5.92 1.66 2.63
N ILE A 239 5.07 0.90 3.31
CA ILE A 239 4.95 -0.55 3.15
C ILE A 239 3.49 -0.96 2.92
N MET A 240 3.30 -2.16 2.35
CA MET A 240 2.02 -2.83 2.25
C MET A 240 2.15 -4.20 2.90
N VAL A 241 1.31 -4.46 3.91
CA VAL A 241 1.22 -5.76 4.58
C VAL A 241 0.27 -6.65 3.76
N ALA A 242 0.84 -7.50 2.91
CA ALA A 242 0.11 -8.36 1.97
C ALA A 242 -0.18 -9.72 2.61
N ARG A 243 -1.27 -9.78 3.37
CA ARG A 243 -1.59 -10.87 4.30
C ARG A 243 -1.88 -12.21 3.63
N GLY A 244 -2.44 -12.19 2.43
CA GLY A 244 -2.74 -13.36 1.62
C GLY A 244 -1.45 -14.04 1.19
N ASP A 245 -0.56 -13.30 0.52
CA ASP A 245 0.75 -13.80 0.08
C ASP A 245 1.61 -14.22 1.27
N LEU A 246 1.63 -13.38 2.31
CA LEU A 246 2.41 -13.65 3.51
C LEU A 246 1.90 -14.90 4.25
N GLY A 247 0.59 -15.10 4.34
CA GLY A 247 -0.03 -16.27 4.95
C GLY A 247 0.26 -17.60 4.25
N VAL A 248 0.83 -17.57 3.04
CA VAL A 248 1.36 -18.76 2.34
C VAL A 248 2.78 -19.09 2.84
N GLU A 249 3.59 -18.07 3.13
CA GLU A 249 5.01 -18.21 3.46
C GLU A 249 5.29 -18.42 4.96
N ILE A 250 4.38 -17.97 5.84
CA ILE A 250 4.54 -18.07 7.31
C ILE A 250 3.37 -18.80 7.97
N PRO A 251 3.54 -19.35 9.20
CA PRO A 251 2.43 -19.90 9.97
C PRO A 251 1.31 -18.86 10.16
N ALA A 252 0.07 -19.27 9.88
CA ALA A 252 -1.08 -18.36 9.90
C ALA A 252 -1.34 -17.75 11.29
N GLU A 253 -0.99 -18.47 12.36
CA GLU A 253 -1.10 -18.01 13.74
C GLU A 253 -0.12 -16.87 14.10
N GLU A 254 0.98 -16.70 13.36
CA GLU A 254 1.96 -15.62 13.58
C GLU A 254 1.55 -14.32 12.88
N LEU A 255 0.76 -14.41 11.81
CA LEU A 255 0.36 -13.30 10.96
C LEU A 255 -0.24 -12.10 11.74
N PRO A 256 -1.15 -12.29 12.73
CA PRO A 256 -1.70 -11.16 13.48
C PRO A 256 -0.66 -10.37 14.27
N TYR A 257 0.33 -11.04 14.86
CA TYR A 257 1.41 -10.38 15.58
C TYR A 257 2.33 -9.63 14.61
N LEU A 258 2.69 -10.25 13.49
CA LEU A 258 3.58 -9.66 12.50
C LEU A 258 2.96 -8.44 11.81
N GLN A 259 1.65 -8.46 11.54
CA GLN A 259 0.91 -7.27 11.06
C GLN A 259 1.08 -6.09 12.03
N LYS A 260 0.78 -6.29 13.32
CA LYS A 260 0.90 -5.25 14.36
C LYS A 260 2.31 -4.70 14.43
N MET A 261 3.30 -5.59 14.43
CA MET A 261 4.71 -5.24 14.49
C MET A 261 5.14 -4.40 13.27
N MET A 262 4.75 -4.80 12.06
CA MET A 262 5.10 -4.06 10.83
C MET A 262 4.42 -2.69 10.77
N ILE A 263 3.13 -2.60 11.13
CA ILE A 263 2.39 -1.34 11.19
C ILE A 263 3.06 -0.39 12.20
N GLN A 264 3.36 -0.86 13.42
CA GLN A 264 4.00 -0.04 14.44
C GLN A 264 5.37 0.49 13.97
N LYS A 265 6.23 -0.38 13.42
CA LYS A 265 7.54 0.04 12.90
C LYS A 265 7.42 1.07 11.77
N CYS A 266 6.38 0.98 10.94
CA CYS A 266 6.13 1.93 9.87
C CYS A 266 5.73 3.31 10.43
N ASN A 267 4.79 3.31 11.38
CA ASN A 267 4.34 4.51 12.10
C ASN A 267 5.51 5.18 12.82
N ASP A 268 6.36 4.40 13.51
CA ASP A 268 7.52 4.90 14.24
C ASP A 268 8.51 5.68 13.34
N GLN A 269 8.49 5.42 12.04
CA GLN A 269 9.35 6.04 11.03
C GLN A 269 8.62 7.10 10.17
N PHE A 270 7.39 7.47 10.53
CA PHE A 270 6.56 8.41 9.79
C PHE A 270 6.31 7.98 8.34
N LYS A 271 6.19 6.68 8.09
CA LYS A 271 6.00 6.07 6.77
C LYS A 271 4.56 5.57 6.62
N THR A 272 4.06 5.59 5.39
CA THR A 272 2.70 5.13 5.11
C THR A 272 2.63 3.61 5.15
N VAL A 273 1.61 3.05 5.80
CA VAL A 273 1.33 1.61 5.77
C VAL A 273 -0.06 1.31 5.22
N ILE A 274 -0.12 0.30 4.34
CA ILE A 274 -1.37 -0.23 3.77
C ILE A 274 -1.59 -1.65 4.27
N THR A 275 -2.74 -1.95 4.87
CA THR A 275 -3.15 -3.33 5.17
C THR A 275 -3.95 -3.89 4.00
N ALA A 276 -3.46 -4.98 3.40
CA ALA A 276 -3.93 -5.49 2.12
C ALA A 276 -4.35 -6.96 2.17
N THR A 277 -5.18 -7.35 1.20
CA THR A 277 -5.74 -8.70 0.95
C THR A 277 -6.59 -9.25 2.09
N GLN A 278 -7.46 -10.24 1.83
CA GLN A 278 -8.32 -10.88 2.83
C GLN A 278 -9.16 -9.89 3.69
N MET A 279 -9.54 -8.72 3.15
CA MET A 279 -10.30 -7.72 3.91
C MET A 279 -11.79 -8.06 3.93
N LEU A 280 -12.48 -7.92 2.80
CA LEU A 280 -13.91 -8.19 2.67
C LEU A 280 -14.17 -9.20 1.53
N ASP A 281 -13.29 -10.21 1.37
CA ASP A 281 -13.29 -11.15 0.24
C ASP A 281 -14.66 -11.80 -0.02
N SER A 282 -15.40 -12.14 1.04
CA SER A 282 -16.73 -12.74 0.91
C SER A 282 -17.70 -11.83 0.15
N MET A 283 -17.46 -10.51 0.12
CA MET A 283 -18.25 -9.54 -0.62
C MET A 283 -18.05 -9.58 -2.14
N MET A 284 -17.04 -10.30 -2.64
CA MET A 284 -17.00 -10.65 -4.06
C MET A 284 -18.23 -11.44 -4.49
N ARG A 285 -18.78 -12.25 -3.58
CA ARG A 285 -19.90 -13.16 -3.85
C ARG A 285 -21.19 -12.76 -3.12
N ASN A 286 -21.09 -12.01 -2.02
CA ASN A 286 -22.20 -11.69 -1.13
C ASN A 286 -22.38 -10.18 -0.93
N PRO A 287 -23.60 -9.68 -0.68
CA PRO A 287 -23.82 -8.25 -0.47
C PRO A 287 -23.42 -7.75 0.93
N ARG A 288 -22.97 -8.64 1.83
CA ARG A 288 -22.55 -8.32 3.20
C ARG A 288 -21.36 -9.20 3.61
N PRO A 289 -20.42 -8.67 4.40
CA PRO A 289 -19.28 -9.45 4.86
C PRO A 289 -19.66 -10.33 6.04
N THR A 290 -18.75 -11.22 6.41
CA THR A 290 -18.80 -11.97 7.66
C THR A 290 -18.43 -11.09 8.85
N ARG A 291 -18.80 -11.51 10.07
CA ARG A 291 -18.38 -10.82 11.30
C ARG A 291 -16.86 -10.88 11.52
N ALA A 292 -16.21 -11.95 11.03
CA ALA A 292 -14.77 -12.11 11.11
C ALA A 292 -14.05 -11.04 10.27
N GLU A 293 -14.46 -10.86 9.02
CA GLU A 293 -13.94 -9.81 8.12
C GLU A 293 -14.17 -8.40 8.70
N VAL A 294 -15.35 -8.12 9.26
CA VAL A 294 -15.61 -6.83 9.93
C VAL A 294 -14.64 -6.60 11.10
N THR A 295 -14.40 -7.62 11.91
CA THR A 295 -13.48 -7.56 13.06
C THR A 295 -12.04 -7.39 12.60
N ASP A 296 -11.67 -8.03 11.51
CA ASP A 296 -10.33 -7.97 10.92
C ASP A 296 -10.00 -6.57 10.37
N VAL A 297 -10.92 -5.98 9.59
CA VAL A 297 -10.81 -4.59 9.13
C VAL A 297 -10.71 -3.63 10.32
N ALA A 298 -11.55 -3.79 11.34
CA ALA A 298 -11.50 -2.94 12.53
C ALA A 298 -10.16 -3.07 13.28
N ASN A 299 -9.61 -4.28 13.39
CA ASN A 299 -8.29 -4.48 14.00
C ASN A 299 -7.16 -3.83 13.20
N ALA A 300 -7.20 -3.86 11.87
CA ALA A 300 -6.22 -3.12 11.06
C ALA A 300 -6.24 -1.61 11.36
N VAL A 301 -7.42 -1.04 11.60
CA VAL A 301 -7.58 0.38 12.03
C VAL A 301 -7.04 0.57 13.45
N TYR A 302 -7.37 -0.30 14.40
CA TYR A 302 -6.82 -0.22 15.77
C TYR A 302 -5.30 -0.38 15.84
N ASP A 303 -4.73 -1.17 14.93
CA ASP A 303 -3.28 -1.35 14.80
C ASP A 303 -2.59 -0.08 14.31
N GLY A 304 -3.35 0.86 13.73
CA GLY A 304 -2.86 2.16 13.28
C GLY A 304 -2.47 2.20 11.81
N THR A 305 -3.12 1.40 10.96
CA THR A 305 -2.90 1.45 9.51
C THR A 305 -3.30 2.80 8.90
N ASP A 306 -2.54 3.31 7.92
CA ASP A 306 -2.94 4.54 7.22
C ASP A 306 -4.05 4.27 6.21
N ALA A 307 -4.00 3.10 5.57
CA ALA A 307 -4.94 2.71 4.55
C ALA A 307 -5.28 1.21 4.58
N VAL A 308 -6.49 0.89 4.15
CA VAL A 308 -6.96 -0.49 3.93
C VAL A 308 -7.28 -0.69 2.45
N MET A 309 -7.06 -1.91 1.94
CA MET A 309 -7.16 -2.18 0.50
C MET A 309 -8.19 -3.25 0.15
N LEU A 310 -9.09 -2.91 -0.77
CA LEU A 310 -9.98 -3.84 -1.47
C LEU A 310 -9.30 -4.36 -2.75
N SER A 311 -9.36 -5.67 -2.95
CA SER A 311 -8.71 -6.40 -4.04
C SER A 311 -9.74 -6.88 -5.07
N GLY A 312 -10.10 -8.17 -5.03
CA GLY A 312 -11.09 -8.74 -5.95
C GLY A 312 -12.49 -8.15 -5.75
N GLU A 313 -12.78 -7.65 -4.54
CA GLU A 313 -14.06 -7.07 -4.14
C GLU A 313 -14.51 -5.95 -5.09
N THR A 314 -13.61 -5.02 -5.41
CA THR A 314 -13.90 -3.89 -6.32
C THR A 314 -13.57 -4.22 -7.77
N ALA A 315 -12.52 -5.01 -8.01
CA ALA A 315 -12.03 -5.29 -9.36
C ALA A 315 -13.00 -6.14 -10.20
N GLN A 316 -13.53 -7.22 -9.61
CA GLN A 316 -14.34 -8.23 -10.31
C GLN A 316 -15.49 -8.82 -9.47
N GLY A 317 -15.68 -8.35 -8.24
CA GLY A 317 -16.74 -8.81 -7.34
C GLY A 317 -18.14 -8.41 -7.80
N LYS A 318 -19.18 -9.09 -7.31
CA LYS A 318 -20.57 -8.76 -7.64
C LYS A 318 -21.08 -7.47 -6.98
N TYR A 319 -20.43 -7.04 -5.90
CA TYR A 319 -20.89 -5.93 -5.05
C TYR A 319 -19.77 -4.90 -4.79
N PRO A 320 -19.17 -4.30 -5.84
CA PRO A 320 -17.99 -3.46 -5.71
C PRO A 320 -18.27 -2.16 -4.93
N LEU A 321 -19.43 -1.53 -5.14
CA LEU A 321 -19.80 -0.31 -4.44
C LEU A 321 -20.15 -0.58 -2.97
N GLU A 322 -20.90 -1.65 -2.72
CA GLU A 322 -21.29 -2.05 -1.37
C GLU A 322 -20.07 -2.47 -0.54
N ALA A 323 -19.08 -3.12 -1.15
CA ALA A 323 -17.82 -3.45 -0.48
C ALA A 323 -17.07 -2.18 -0.04
N LEU A 324 -16.98 -1.16 -0.90
CA LEU A 324 -16.40 0.14 -0.54
C LEU A 324 -17.20 0.82 0.58
N GLN A 325 -18.52 0.91 0.44
CA GLN A 325 -19.37 1.56 1.45
C GLN A 325 -19.29 0.85 2.80
N MET A 326 -19.24 -0.48 2.81
CA MET A 326 -19.03 -1.27 4.01
C MET A 326 -17.66 -1.01 4.64
N MET A 327 -16.59 -1.00 3.83
CA MET A 327 -15.25 -0.65 4.29
C MET A 327 -15.23 0.71 4.97
N VAL A 328 -15.80 1.74 4.32
CA VAL A 328 -15.93 3.09 4.87
C VAL A 328 -16.72 3.08 6.18
N HIS A 329 -17.84 2.36 6.24
CA HIS A 329 -18.65 2.28 7.44
C HIS A 329 -17.90 1.65 8.62
N ILE A 330 -17.17 0.55 8.40
CA ILE A 330 -16.37 -0.09 9.44
C ILE A 330 -15.31 0.86 9.98
N ILE A 331 -14.59 1.55 9.08
CA ILE A 331 -13.57 2.54 9.45
C ILE A 331 -14.20 3.64 10.32
N GLU A 332 -15.27 4.28 9.84
CA GLU A 332 -15.88 5.40 10.55
C GLU A 332 -16.50 5.00 11.90
N GLN A 333 -17.03 3.77 12.04
CA GLN A 333 -17.46 3.29 13.35
C GLN A 333 -16.28 3.01 14.28
N THR A 334 -15.21 2.40 13.76
CA THR A 334 -14.02 2.07 14.56
C THR A 334 -13.33 3.33 15.07
N GLU A 335 -13.19 4.35 14.23
CA GLU A 335 -12.51 5.62 14.56
C GLU A 335 -13.19 6.44 15.66
N LYS A 336 -14.49 6.21 15.91
CA LYS A 336 -15.22 6.83 17.04
C LYS A 336 -14.77 6.30 18.40
N HIS A 337 -14.16 5.12 18.42
CA HIS A 337 -13.75 4.41 19.63
C HIS A 337 -12.23 4.41 19.83
N LEU A 338 -11.49 5.14 18.98
CA LEU A 338 -10.06 5.35 19.18
C LEU A 338 -9.81 6.28 20.38
N ASP A 339 -8.88 5.89 21.23
CA ASP A 339 -8.38 6.72 22.33
C ASP A 339 -7.22 7.59 21.82
N TYR A 340 -7.56 8.77 21.31
CA TYR A 340 -6.59 9.70 20.73
C TYR A 340 -5.58 10.23 21.76
N ASP A 341 -5.95 10.26 23.04
CA ASP A 341 -5.05 10.73 24.11
C ASP A 341 -3.96 9.68 24.36
N ILE A 342 -4.35 8.40 24.49
CA ILE A 342 -3.39 7.28 24.59
C ILE A 342 -2.52 7.18 23.33
N MET A 343 -3.10 7.37 22.15
CA MET A 343 -2.34 7.36 20.90
C MET A 343 -1.26 8.44 20.91
N LEU A 344 -1.61 9.69 21.24
CA LEU A 344 -0.64 10.79 21.29
C LEU A 344 0.42 10.60 22.39
N GLU A 345 0.07 10.02 23.54
CA GLU A 345 1.01 9.71 24.62
C GLU A 345 2.05 8.65 24.21
N LYS A 346 1.64 7.62 23.46
CA LYS A 346 2.59 6.62 22.93
C LYS A 346 3.62 7.25 22.00
N GLU A 347 3.20 8.27 21.25
CA GLU A 347 4.04 9.00 20.30
C GLU A 347 5.05 9.96 20.98
N HIS A 348 5.05 10.09 22.31
CA HIS A 348 5.95 11.00 23.04
C HIS A 348 7.45 10.68 22.80
N GLY A 349 7.77 9.42 22.47
CA GLY A 349 9.12 9.01 22.06
C GLY A 349 9.65 9.78 20.83
N HIS A 350 8.74 10.27 19.98
CA HIS A 350 9.08 10.99 18.75
C HIS A 350 9.62 12.40 18.96
N LEU A 351 9.49 12.99 20.15
CA LEU A 351 10.16 14.26 20.48
C LEU A 351 11.68 14.24 20.22
N ARG A 352 12.29 13.05 20.17
CA ARG A 352 13.72 12.83 19.87
C ARG A 352 14.02 12.64 18.38
N GLY A 353 13.01 12.64 17.51
CA GLY A 353 13.10 12.37 16.06
C GLY A 353 13.50 13.57 15.19
N GLY A 354 13.88 14.70 15.79
CA GLY A 354 14.33 15.91 15.10
C GLY A 354 13.28 17.03 15.03
N ILE A 355 13.63 18.14 14.38
CA ILE A 355 12.87 19.40 14.41
C ILE A 355 11.42 19.21 13.94
N SER A 356 11.23 18.55 12.78
CA SER A 356 9.88 18.32 12.22
C SER A 356 8.99 17.55 13.18
N SER A 357 9.54 16.55 13.87
CA SER A 357 8.79 15.73 14.80
C SER A 357 8.44 16.49 16.08
N ALA A 358 9.39 17.25 16.63
CA ALA A 358 9.14 18.09 17.80
C ALA A 358 8.06 19.16 17.55
N ILE A 359 8.13 19.84 16.39
CA ILE A 359 7.12 20.84 15.99
C ILE A 359 5.77 20.18 15.68
N GLY A 360 5.77 19.04 14.98
CA GLY A 360 4.57 18.27 14.71
C GLY A 360 3.86 17.85 16.00
N TYR A 361 4.60 17.27 16.95
CA TYR A 361 4.07 16.86 18.25
C TYR A 361 3.48 18.05 19.01
N SER A 362 4.23 19.16 19.07
CA SER A 362 3.77 20.38 19.74
C SER A 362 2.49 20.94 19.10
N SER A 363 2.37 20.86 17.76
CA SER A 363 1.20 21.31 17.02
C SER A 363 -0.02 20.44 17.31
N VAL A 364 0.14 19.11 17.34
CA VAL A 364 -0.95 18.19 17.68
C VAL A 364 -1.39 18.37 19.13
N LEU A 365 -0.44 18.50 20.06
CA LEU A 365 -0.74 18.74 21.47
C LEU A 365 -1.45 20.08 21.68
N ALA A 366 -1.00 21.15 21.03
CA ALA A 366 -1.67 22.45 21.08
C ALA A 366 -3.09 22.37 20.51
N ALA A 367 -3.27 21.68 19.38
CA ALA A 367 -4.59 21.51 18.76
C ALA A 367 -5.55 20.75 19.68
N ALA A 368 -5.08 19.70 20.36
CA ALA A 368 -5.86 18.96 21.33
C ALA A 368 -6.25 19.84 22.54
N ASN A 369 -5.28 20.51 23.16
CA ASN A 369 -5.50 21.34 24.35
C ASN A 369 -6.42 22.54 24.11
N LEU A 370 -6.35 23.13 22.92
CA LEU A 370 -7.16 24.29 22.56
C LEU A 370 -8.51 23.91 21.96
N ASN A 371 -8.81 22.61 21.83
CA ASN A 371 -9.96 22.13 21.05
C ASN A 371 -10.03 22.78 19.66
N ALA A 372 -8.88 22.91 19.01
CA ALA A 372 -8.80 23.49 17.68
C ALA A 372 -9.70 22.73 16.71
N LYS A 373 -10.31 23.45 15.77
CA LYS A 373 -11.19 22.89 14.76
C LYS A 373 -10.45 21.92 13.83
N CYS A 374 -9.27 22.33 13.38
CA CYS A 374 -8.42 21.55 12.50
C CYS A 374 -6.94 21.93 12.66
N ILE A 375 -6.08 21.08 12.09
CA ILE A 375 -4.66 21.36 11.89
C ILE A 375 -4.43 21.61 10.41
N ILE A 376 -3.91 22.78 10.04
CA ILE A 376 -3.64 23.15 8.65
C ILE A 376 -2.14 22.95 8.40
N THR A 377 -1.81 22.19 7.36
CA THR A 377 -0.41 21.85 7.03
C THR A 377 -0.05 22.27 5.61
N PRO A 378 0.31 23.54 5.38
CA PRO A 378 0.86 23.98 4.10
C PRO A 378 2.16 23.23 3.79
N SER A 379 2.21 22.57 2.64
CA SER A 379 3.34 21.72 2.26
C SER A 379 3.54 21.59 0.76
N VAL A 380 4.77 21.83 0.29
CA VAL A 380 5.14 21.62 -1.11
C VAL A 380 5.30 20.13 -1.44
N SER A 381 5.89 19.35 -0.55
CA SER A 381 6.18 17.92 -0.76
C SER A 381 5.21 16.95 -0.08
N GLY A 382 4.38 17.46 0.84
CA GLY A 382 3.47 16.68 1.69
C GLY A 382 4.12 16.17 2.98
N ALA A 383 5.41 16.44 3.20
CA ALA A 383 6.15 15.91 4.35
C ALA A 383 5.58 16.37 5.71
N THR A 384 5.20 17.63 5.83
CA THR A 384 4.57 18.16 7.05
C THR A 384 3.26 17.44 7.35
N SER A 385 2.39 17.32 6.33
CA SER A 385 1.11 16.63 6.45
C SER A 385 1.30 15.17 6.89
N ARG A 386 2.33 14.49 6.36
CA ARG A 386 2.68 13.12 6.75
C ARG A 386 3.16 13.03 8.20
N VAL A 387 3.99 13.96 8.66
CA VAL A 387 4.44 13.98 10.07
C VAL A 387 3.26 14.16 11.01
N VAL A 388 2.39 15.14 10.75
CA VAL A 388 1.19 15.37 11.57
C VAL A 388 0.23 14.17 11.50
N SER A 389 0.08 13.55 10.33
CA SER A 389 -0.75 12.36 10.13
C SER A 389 -0.32 11.17 11.00
N ASN A 390 0.99 10.92 11.11
CA ASN A 390 1.54 9.82 11.92
C ASN A 390 1.39 10.02 13.42
N LEU A 391 1.28 11.27 13.88
CA LEU A 391 0.98 11.58 15.28
C LEU A 391 -0.50 11.38 15.65
N ARG A 392 -1.30 10.89 14.69
CA ARG A 392 -2.70 10.50 14.82
C ARG A 392 -3.58 11.50 15.58
N PRO A 393 -3.59 12.81 15.24
CA PRO A 393 -4.39 13.81 15.94
C PRO A 393 -5.88 13.49 15.87
N ARG A 394 -6.63 13.88 16.90
CA ARG A 394 -8.11 13.86 16.88
C ARG A 394 -8.66 14.83 15.85
N GLN A 395 -8.04 16.00 15.70
CA GLN A 395 -8.43 17.03 14.74
C GLN A 395 -8.29 16.55 13.29
N GLU A 396 -9.08 17.14 12.41
CA GLU A 396 -8.91 16.98 10.96
C GLU A 396 -7.64 17.68 10.49
N ILE A 397 -6.91 17.07 9.55
CA ILE A 397 -5.69 17.65 8.98
C ILE A 397 -6.02 18.18 7.59
N LEU A 398 -5.89 19.49 7.37
CA LEU A 398 -6.03 20.11 6.06
C LEU A 398 -4.64 20.24 5.42
N GLY A 399 -4.32 19.31 4.52
CA GLY A 399 -3.07 19.29 3.77
C GLY A 399 -3.12 20.25 2.59
N VAL A 400 -2.55 21.45 2.73
CA VAL A 400 -2.64 22.50 1.72
C VAL A 400 -1.40 22.49 0.83
N THR A 401 -1.57 22.46 -0.49
CA THR A 401 -0.43 22.45 -1.42
C THR A 401 -0.77 23.10 -2.77
N PRO A 402 0.18 23.81 -3.40
CA PRO A 402 0.03 24.25 -4.80
C PRO A 402 0.43 23.15 -5.80
N ASN A 403 0.96 22.01 -5.37
CA ASN A 403 1.47 20.98 -6.27
C ASN A 403 0.45 19.84 -6.46
N GLU A 404 0.01 19.62 -7.70
CA GLU A 404 -0.98 18.57 -8.04
C GLU A 404 -0.51 17.15 -7.68
N ARG A 405 0.78 16.84 -7.85
CA ARG A 405 1.33 15.53 -7.49
C ARG A 405 1.33 15.34 -5.99
N THR A 406 1.71 16.37 -5.23
CA THR A 406 1.63 16.35 -3.77
C THR A 406 0.20 16.24 -3.27
N LEU A 407 -0.74 16.92 -3.93
CA LEU A 407 -2.16 16.87 -3.60
C LEU A 407 -2.67 15.42 -3.62
N ARG A 408 -2.38 14.71 -4.70
CA ARG A 408 -2.74 13.29 -4.84
C ARG A 408 -1.93 12.40 -3.92
N ARG A 409 -0.64 12.67 -3.72
CA ARG A 409 0.18 11.92 -2.75
C ARG A 409 -0.40 11.97 -1.33
N MET A 410 -0.96 13.11 -0.90
CA MET A 410 -1.56 13.24 0.42
C MET A 410 -2.88 12.47 0.58
N SER A 411 -3.50 11.97 -0.51
CA SER A 411 -4.74 11.18 -0.44
C SER A 411 -4.60 9.90 0.38
N ILE A 412 -3.38 9.33 0.49
CA ILE A 412 -3.12 8.10 1.25
C ILE A 412 -2.71 8.36 2.71
N TYR A 413 -2.48 9.62 3.10
CA TYR A 413 -2.06 9.92 4.48
C TYR A 413 -3.25 9.91 5.42
N TRP A 414 -3.16 9.15 6.51
CA TRP A 414 -4.22 9.03 7.50
C TRP A 414 -4.70 10.40 8.00
N GLY A 415 -6.02 10.61 8.01
CA GLY A 415 -6.64 11.83 8.55
C GLY A 415 -6.42 13.11 7.73
N VAL A 416 -5.66 13.06 6.63
CA VAL A 416 -5.36 14.22 5.79
C VAL A 416 -6.44 14.41 4.74
N ARG A 417 -7.03 15.61 4.69
CA ARG A 417 -7.80 16.11 3.57
C ARG A 417 -6.91 17.03 2.71
N PRO A 418 -6.52 16.60 1.50
CA PRO A 418 -5.72 17.43 0.61
C PRO A 418 -6.54 18.57 0.01
N LEU A 419 -6.00 19.79 0.03
CA LEU A 419 -6.58 21.00 -0.55
C LEU A 419 -5.58 21.68 -1.48
N LYS A 420 -6.04 22.03 -2.69
CA LYS A 420 -5.25 22.73 -3.68
C LYS A 420 -5.24 24.24 -3.39
N SER A 421 -4.06 24.81 -3.19
CA SER A 421 -3.84 26.25 -3.05
C SER A 421 -3.21 26.87 -4.29
N LEU A 422 -3.12 28.19 -4.28
CA LEU A 422 -2.23 28.94 -5.17
C LEU A 422 -0.78 28.87 -4.64
N GLU A 423 0.18 29.10 -5.53
CA GLU A 423 1.58 29.24 -5.15
C GLU A 423 1.83 30.68 -4.67
N VAL A 424 2.43 30.80 -3.49
CA VAL A 424 2.73 32.08 -2.82
C VAL A 424 4.10 31.97 -2.15
N ASP A 425 4.81 33.10 -2.04
CA ASP A 425 6.24 33.11 -1.73
C ASP A 425 6.58 33.52 -0.29
N THR A 426 5.65 34.16 0.44
CA THR A 426 5.89 34.59 1.82
C THR A 426 5.20 33.68 2.83
N THR A 427 5.81 33.56 4.01
CA THR A 427 5.23 32.76 5.09
C THR A 427 3.85 33.24 5.52
N GLU A 428 3.65 34.56 5.54
CA GLU A 428 2.37 35.15 5.94
C GLU A 428 1.30 34.80 4.90
N ASP A 429 1.57 35.03 3.61
CA ASP A 429 0.65 34.70 2.53
C ASP A 429 0.32 33.20 2.50
N ILE A 430 1.30 32.32 2.76
CA ILE A 430 1.07 30.87 2.87
C ILE A 430 0.07 30.56 3.99
N CYS A 431 0.21 31.19 5.16
CA CYS A 431 -0.67 30.94 6.31
C CYS A 431 -2.06 31.52 6.07
N GLU A 432 -2.15 32.77 5.65
CA GLU A 432 -3.41 33.47 5.39
C GLU A 432 -4.20 32.78 4.28
N ASN A 433 -3.56 32.46 3.14
CA ASN A 433 -4.23 31.77 2.05
C ASN A 433 -4.74 30.37 2.46
N ALA A 434 -4.02 29.68 3.35
CA ALA A 434 -4.45 28.37 3.84
C ALA A 434 -5.66 28.47 4.78
N ILE A 435 -5.74 29.51 5.63
CA ILE A 435 -6.93 29.81 6.44
C ILE A 435 -8.11 30.20 5.55
N GLU A 436 -7.90 31.13 4.62
CA GLU A 436 -8.92 31.60 3.68
C GLU A 436 -9.49 30.44 2.87
N LEU A 437 -8.63 29.56 2.35
CA LEU A 437 -9.06 28.36 1.63
C LEU A 437 -9.92 27.44 2.50
N ALA A 438 -9.55 27.27 3.78
CA ALA A 438 -10.35 26.48 4.72
C ALA A 438 -11.72 27.13 5.01
N GLN A 439 -11.80 28.46 5.09
CA GLN A 439 -13.05 29.21 5.24
C GLN A 439 -13.93 29.09 3.99
N VAL A 440 -13.38 29.33 2.80
CA VAL A 440 -14.10 29.25 1.52
C VAL A 440 -14.66 27.84 1.28
N LYS A 441 -13.93 26.81 1.69
CA LYS A 441 -14.38 25.41 1.64
C LYS A 441 -15.28 25.00 2.82
N GLN A 442 -15.58 25.93 3.73
CA GLN A 442 -16.46 25.73 4.88
C GLN A 442 -15.97 24.64 5.85
N TYR A 443 -14.65 24.48 6.00
CA TYR A 443 -14.07 23.60 7.02
C TYR A 443 -13.89 24.30 8.36
N VAL A 444 -13.82 25.63 8.36
CA VAL A 444 -13.70 26.48 9.54
C VAL A 444 -14.62 27.70 9.41
N GLU A 445 -15.08 28.21 10.54
CA GLU A 445 -15.95 29.40 10.63
C GLU A 445 -15.28 30.51 11.47
N PRO A 446 -15.68 31.78 11.33
CA PRO A 446 -15.22 32.85 12.22
C PRO A 446 -15.38 32.49 13.70
N GLY A 447 -14.31 32.67 14.47
CA GLY A 447 -14.21 32.29 15.88
C GLY A 447 -13.60 30.90 16.13
N ASP A 448 -13.48 30.03 15.11
CA ASP A 448 -12.79 28.75 15.26
C ASP A 448 -11.29 28.97 15.53
N VAL A 449 -10.71 28.15 16.42
CA VAL A 449 -9.25 28.11 16.63
C VAL A 449 -8.65 27.07 15.68
N VAL A 450 -7.59 27.44 14.97
CA VAL A 450 -6.82 26.54 14.10
C VAL A 450 -5.36 26.50 14.51
N VAL A 451 -4.72 25.36 14.29
CA VAL A 451 -3.25 25.23 14.43
C VAL A 451 -2.64 25.03 13.05
N ILE A 452 -1.65 25.84 12.72
CA ILE A 452 -0.93 25.78 11.45
C ILE A 452 0.48 25.27 11.74
N THR A 453 0.95 24.32 10.94
CA THR A 453 2.36 23.94 10.94
C THR A 453 2.90 23.79 9.54
N ALA A 454 4.10 24.33 9.31
CA ALA A 454 4.73 24.41 8.00
C ALA A 454 6.25 24.28 8.11
N GLY A 455 6.89 24.00 6.96
CA GLY A 455 8.33 24.10 6.80
C GLY A 455 8.66 25.36 6.00
N ILE A 456 9.22 26.37 6.66
CA ILE A 456 9.59 27.63 6.02
C ILE A 456 11.05 27.57 5.58
N PRO A 457 11.40 28.00 4.36
CA PRO A 457 12.78 28.14 3.93
C PRO A 457 13.56 29.08 4.86
N SER A 458 14.71 28.63 5.37
CA SER A 458 15.70 29.57 5.93
C SER A 458 16.30 30.38 4.79
N THR A 459 16.43 31.70 4.97
CA THR A 459 17.02 32.64 4.00
C THR A 459 18.45 32.30 3.57
N ASN A 460 19.12 31.34 4.23
CA ASN A 460 20.51 30.95 3.99
C ASN A 460 20.71 29.56 3.33
N VAL A 461 19.66 28.90 2.83
CA VAL A 461 19.78 27.54 2.26
C VAL A 461 19.26 27.47 0.83
N SER A 462 20.11 26.98 -0.08
CA SER A 462 19.81 26.74 -1.51
C SER A 462 18.52 25.93 -1.71
N LYS A 463 17.72 26.32 -2.71
CA LYS A 463 16.35 25.87 -3.07
C LYS A 463 16.09 24.35 -3.23
N GLU A 464 17.06 23.47 -3.00
CA GLU A 464 16.97 22.03 -3.35
C GLU A 464 17.02 21.04 -2.17
N ARG A 465 16.98 21.48 -0.90
CA ARG A 465 16.93 20.55 0.24
C ARG A 465 15.53 20.49 0.86
N SER A 466 15.01 19.26 0.95
CA SER A 466 13.79 18.87 1.68
C SER A 466 13.57 19.70 2.93
N PHE A 467 12.55 20.56 2.91
CA PHE A 467 12.24 21.47 4.01
C PHE A 467 11.71 20.68 5.22
N THR A 468 12.39 20.82 6.35
CA THR A 468 11.93 20.37 7.66
C THR A 468 10.80 21.26 8.17
N SER A 469 9.73 20.68 8.71
CA SER A 469 8.68 21.44 9.41
C SER A 469 9.32 22.11 10.63
N ASN A 470 9.25 23.44 10.71
CA ASN A 470 10.01 24.21 11.69
C ASN A 470 9.21 25.35 12.33
N MET A 471 7.92 25.46 12.00
CA MET A 471 7.04 26.51 12.50
C MET A 471 5.69 25.95 12.92
N MET A 472 5.13 26.56 13.96
CA MET A 472 3.77 26.38 14.45
C MET A 472 3.16 27.76 14.70
N ARG A 473 1.91 27.98 14.25
CA ARG A 473 1.10 29.17 14.53
C ARG A 473 -0.27 28.74 15.03
N ILE A 474 -0.77 29.41 16.05
CA ILE A 474 -2.15 29.28 16.51
C ILE A 474 -2.88 30.54 16.05
N ALA A 475 -4.03 30.38 15.41
CA ALA A 475 -4.84 31.49 14.94
C ALA A 475 -6.31 31.28 15.30
N THR A 476 -7.01 32.37 15.58
CA THR A 476 -8.47 32.42 15.56
C THR A 476 -8.88 32.91 14.20
N VAL A 477 -9.84 32.23 13.58
CA VAL A 477 -10.38 32.62 12.28
C VAL A 477 -11.22 33.88 12.45
N ASP A 478 -10.92 34.92 11.67
CA ASP A 478 -11.63 36.22 11.71
C ASP A 478 -12.98 36.20 10.97
#